data_AF-A0A841V218-F1
#
_entry.id   AF-A0A841V218-F1
#
_cell.length_a   1.000
_cell.length_b   1.000
_cell.length_c   1.000
_cell.angle_alpha   90.00
_cell.angle_beta   90.00
_cell.angle_gamma   90.00
#
_symmetry.space_group_name_H-M   'P 1'
#
loop_
_entity.id
_entity.type
_entity.pdbx_description
1 polymer ?
#
loop_
_entity_poly.entity_id
_entity_poly.type
_entity_poly.pdbx_seq_one_letter_code
_entity_poly.pdbx_strand_id
1 'polypeptide(L)' 'MNQWKIIQGVEMGRPSSLQLKFQKNNRKITEVSVGGASVLVCQGKMIIPDGETKSGIKRSL' A
#
# COMPACT_ATOMS: atom_id res chain seq x y z
N MET A 1 -2.74 18.81 -14.55
CA MET A 1 -2.62 17.78 -13.49
C MET A 1 -2.57 16.44 -14.21
N ASN A 2 -1.53 15.63 -14.00
CA ASN A 2 -1.36 14.39 -14.77
C ASN A 2 -2.04 13.24 -14.02
N GLN A 3 -2.96 12.54 -14.68
CA GLN A 3 -3.68 11.40 -14.12
C GLN A 3 -3.52 10.18 -15.02
N TRP A 4 -3.05 9.08 -14.45
CA TRP A 4 -2.90 7.79 -15.13
C TRP A 4 -3.78 6.73 -14.48
N LYS A 5 -4.18 5.73 -15.27
CA LYS A 5 -4.79 4.50 -14.79
C LYS A 5 -3.79 3.38 -14.98
N ILE A 6 -3.45 2.70 -13.88
CA ILE A 6 -2.54 1.54 -13.91
C ILE A 6 -3.40 0.29 -13.74
N ILE A 7 -3.25 -0.65 -14.67
CA ILE A 7 -3.86 -1.97 -14.60
C ILE A 7 -2.77 -2.97 -14.21
N GLN A 8 -3.04 -3.79 -13.21
CA GLN A 8 -2.09 -4.81 -12.75
C GLN A 8 -2.80 -6.08 -12.26
N GLY A 9 -2.04 -7.14 -11.99
CA GLY A 9 -2.57 -8.40 -11.48
C GLY A 9 -3.41 -9.20 -12.48
N VAL A 10 -3.38 -8.82 -13.76
CA VAL A 10 -4.18 -9.46 -14.82
C VAL A 10 -3.79 -10.93 -15.01
N GLU A 11 -2.50 -11.19 -15.22
CA GLU A 11 -1.98 -12.55 -15.42
C GLU A 11 -2.15 -13.45 -14.19
N MET A 12 -2.24 -12.85 -13.00
CA MET A 12 -2.50 -13.55 -11.73
C MET A 12 -3.99 -13.75 -11.45
N GLY A 13 -4.89 -13.39 -12.37
CA GLY A 13 -6.34 -13.52 -12.21
C GLY A 13 -6.94 -12.59 -11.13
N ARG A 14 -6.21 -11.54 -10.74
CA ARG A 14 -6.62 -10.54 -9.74
C ARG A 14 -6.53 -9.13 -10.34
N PRO A 15 -7.26 -8.85 -11.44
CA PRO A 15 -7.17 -7.57 -12.14
C PRO A 15 -7.56 -6.44 -11.19
N SER A 16 -6.61 -5.53 -10.97
CA SER A 16 -6.77 -4.36 -10.11
C SER A 16 -6.48 -3.10 -10.90
N SER A 17 -7.24 -2.04 -10.60
CA SER A 17 -7.10 -0.72 -11.23
C SER A 17 -6.69 0.32 -10.19
N LEU A 18 -5.54 0.94 -10.38
CA LEU A 18 -5.07 2.05 -9.56
C LEU A 18 -5.19 3.37 -10.33
N GLN A 19 -5.59 4.42 -9.62
CA GLN A 19 -5.64 5.79 -10.11
C GLN A 19 -4.40 6.51 -9.59
N LEU A 20 -3.52 6.93 -10.49
CA LEU A 20 -2.30 7.66 -10.15
C LEU A 20 -2.49 9.14 -10.50
N LYS A 21 -2.19 10.04 -9.57
CA LYS A 21 -2.00 11.46 -9.85
C LYS A 21 -0.58 11.85 -9.47
N PHE A 22 0.03 12.73 -10.24
CA PHE A 22 1.33 13.29 -9.89
C PHE A 22 1.47 14.74 -10.32
N GLN A 23 2.29 15.47 -9.57
CA GLN A 23 2.72 16.82 -9.92
C GLN A 23 4.15 16.78 -10.46
N LYS A 24 4.37 17.49 -11.59
CA LYS A 24 5.69 17.65 -12.20
C LYS A 24 6.02 19.14 -12.27
N ASN A 25 7.10 19.56 -11.63
CA ASN A 25 7.61 20.92 -11.67
C ASN A 25 9.11 20.88 -12.01
N ASN A 26 9.57 21.71 -12.96
CA ASN A 26 10.97 21.79 -13.36
C ASN A 26 11.63 20.42 -13.63
N ARG A 27 10.93 19.58 -14.42
CA ARG A 27 11.32 18.20 -14.77
C ARG A 27 11.41 17.23 -13.59
N LYS A 28 11.08 17.64 -12.37
CA LYS A 28 11.05 16.81 -11.16
C LYS A 28 9.60 16.47 -10.78
N ILE A 29 9.36 15.23 -10.35
CA ILE A 29 8.10 14.86 -9.72
C ILE A 29 8.14 15.33 -8.27
N THR A 30 7.16 16.11 -7.86
CA THR A 30 7.11 16.75 -6.53
C THR A 30 6.08 16.13 -5.61
N GLU A 31 5.06 15.48 -6.17
CA GLU A 31 4.01 14.80 -5.42
C GLU A 31 3.47 13.64 -6.23
N VAL A 32 3.10 12.56 -5.53
CA VAL A 32 2.40 11.41 -6.09
C VAL A 32 1.27 11.03 -5.14
N SER A 33 0.07 10.86 -5.69
CA SER A 33 -1.09 10.35 -4.97
C SER A 33 -1.62 9.12 -5.69
N VAL A 34 -1.91 8.06 -4.94
CA VAL A 34 -2.49 6.82 -5.46
C VAL A 34 -3.86 6.63 -4.83
N GLY A 35 -4.85 6.34 -5.67
CA GLY A 35 -6.21 6.03 -5.27
C GLY A 35 -6.69 4.72 -5.87
N GLY A 36 -7.74 4.17 -5.29
CA GLY A 36 -8.38 2.95 -5.75
C GLY A 36 -9.59 2.62 -4.89
N ALA A 37 -10.48 1.79 -5.41
CA ALA A 37 -11.58 1.23 -4.63
C ALA A 37 -11.09 -0.01 -3.88
N SER A 38 -11.68 -0.27 -2.72
CA SER A 38 -11.48 -1.51 -1.95
C SER A 38 -12.83 -2.13 -1.62
N VAL A 39 -12.84 -3.45 -1.47
CA VAL A 39 -14.02 -4.20 -1.03
C VAL A 39 -13.67 -4.92 0.27
N LEU A 40 -14.53 -4.77 1.30
CA LEU A 40 -14.44 -5.56 2.52
C LEU A 40 -14.94 -6.98 2.23
N VAL A 41 -14.07 -7.97 2.38
CA VAL A 41 -14.42 -9.38 2.13
C VAL A 41 -14.80 -10.09 3.44
N CYS A 42 -14.04 -9.86 4.49
CA CYS A 42 -14.31 -10.40 5.82
C CYS A 42 -13.76 -9.45 6.89
N GLN A 43 -14.29 -9.59 8.10
CA GLN A 43 -13.82 -8.90 9.28
C GLN A 43 -13.71 -9.92 10.42
N GLY A 44 -12.71 -9.77 11.27
CA GLY A 44 -12.51 -10.66 12.40
C GLY A 44 -11.61 -10.05 13.47
N LYS A 45 -11.38 -10.82 14.53
CA LYS A 45 -10.43 -10.50 15.60
C LYS A 45 -9.31 -11.53 15.59
N MET A 46 -8.08 -11.08 15.72
CA MET A 46 -6.93 -11.96 15.96
C MET A 46 -6.63 -11.94 17.45
N ILE A 47 -6.71 -13.10 18.10
CA ILE A 47 -6.24 -13.26 19.47
C ILE A 47 -4.76 -13.62 19.38
N ILE A 48 -3.90 -12.73 19.84
CA ILE A 48 -2.47 -13.00 19.91
C ILE A 48 -2.19 -13.59 21.30
N PRO A 49 -1.67 -14.84 21.39
CA PRO A 49 -1.23 -15.39 22.67
C PRO A 49 -0.03 -14.60 23.19
N ASP A 50 0.14 -14.54 24.51
CA ASP A 50 1.32 -13.94 25.13
C ASP A 50 2.55 -14.78 24.77
N GLY A 51 3.17 -14.50 23.63
CA GLY A 51 4.43 -15.12 23.25
C GLY A 51 5.52 -14.72 24.22
N GLU A 52 6.48 -15.62 24.47
CA GLU A 52 7.74 -15.25 25.11
C GLU A 52 8.40 -14.16 24.25
N THR A 53 8.40 -12.92 24.74
CA THR A 53 9.22 -11.88 24.13
C THR A 53 10.67 -12.31 24.29
N LYS A 54 11.39 -12.52 23.18
CA LYS A 54 12.84 -12.64 23.23
C LYS A 54 13.41 -11.32 23.76
N SER A 55 13.58 -11.23 25.07
CA SER A 55 14.31 -10.18 25.76
C SER A 55 15.75 -10.18 25.24
N GLY A 56 16.12 -9.23 24.39
CA GLY A 56 17.50 -9.17 23.94
C GLY A 56 17.89 -8.15 22.87
N ILE A 57 16.97 -7.60 22.07
CA ILE A 57 17.36 -6.57 21.10
C ILE A 57 17.36 -5.21 21.80
N LYS A 58 18.45 -4.90 22.51
CA LYS A 58 18.77 -3.51 22.86
C LYS A 58 19.03 -2.76 21.56
N ARG A 59 18.10 -1.90 21.15
CA ARG A 59 18.41 -0.83 20.20
C ARG A 59 19.34 0.15 20.92
N SER A 60 20.62 0.17 20.56
CA SER A 60 21.49 1.29 20.93
C SER A 60 20.98 2.53 20.19
N LEU A 61 20.54 3.52 20.95
CA LEU A 61 20.44 4.90 20.48
C LEU A 61 21.85 5.49 20.35
#